data_AF-A0A0F3MCE3-F1
#
_entry.id   AF-A0A0F3MCE3-F1
#
_cell.length_a   1.000
_cell.length_b   1.000
_cell.length_c   1.000
_cell.angle_alpha   90.00
_cell.angle_beta   90.00
_cell.angle_gamma   90.00
#
_symmetry.space_group_name_H-M   'P 1'
#
loop_
_entity.id
_entity.type
_entity.pdbx_description
1 polymer ?
#
loop_
_entity_poly.entity_id
_entity_poly.type
_entity_poly.pdbx_seq_one_letter_code
_entity_poly.pdbx_strand_id
1 'polypeptide(L)'
;MLATLRTIFNKAIKWGLIENNPTLRIDKHKMQARERRLSYDEMTKFLQVLCREASALIRDFALLALYTGARKSNVLEMEWDNIDFERKIWHIPKTKNGKAQNIPLTNEIIEILQARKLTSKSKWVLPNDRTKSWHLEYPYCPIPSLNGY
;
A
#
# COMPACT_ATOMS: atom_id res chain seq x y z
N MET A 1 21.92 -7.20 -3.12
CA MET A 1 22.85 -8.35 -3.07
C MET A 1 23.97 -8.15 -2.06
N LEU A 2 24.80 -7.10 -2.17
CA LEU A 2 25.91 -6.84 -1.22
C LEU A 2 25.47 -6.69 0.25
N ALA A 3 24.33 -6.02 0.51
CA ALA A 3 23.78 -5.90 1.85
C ALA A 3 23.44 -7.26 2.48
N THR A 4 22.92 -8.21 1.69
CA THR A 4 22.59 -9.57 2.13
C THR A 4 23.85 -10.36 2.46
N LEU A 5 24.84 -10.35 1.56
CA LEU A 5 26.13 -11.02 1.77
C LEU A 5 26.84 -10.49 3.02
N ARG A 6 26.85 -9.16 3.21
CA ARG A 6 27.44 -8.55 4.40
C ARG A 6 26.76 -9.02 5.69
N THR A 7 25.43 -9.15 5.69
CA THR A 7 24.68 -9.70 6.83
C THR A 7 25.00 -11.17 7.08
N ILE A 8 25.11 -11.99 6.04
CA ILE A 8 25.47 -13.42 6.14
C ILE A 8 26.87 -13.56 6.77
N PHE A 9 27.88 -12.87 6.25
CA PHE A 9 29.24 -12.94 6.78
C PHE A 9 29.35 -12.37 8.19
N ASN A 10 28.61 -11.30 8.53
CA ASN A 10 28.52 -10.82 9.91
C ASN A 10 27.92 -11.88 10.86
N LYS A 11 26.94 -12.66 10.38
CA LYS A 11 26.37 -13.77 11.16
C LYS A 11 27.37 -14.92 11.33
N ALA A 12 28.12 -15.25 10.28
CA ALA A 12 29.17 -16.26 10.32
C ALA A 12 30.29 -15.90 11.31
N ILE A 13 30.70 -14.64 11.39
CA ILE A 13 31.62 -14.14 12.43
C ILE A 13 31.02 -14.30 13.82
N LYS A 14 29.75 -13.92 14.00
CA LYS A 14 29.06 -14.07 15.30
C LYS A 14 28.99 -15.53 15.75
N TRP A 15 28.97 -16.48 14.81
CA TRP A 15 29.00 -17.91 15.09
C TRP A 15 30.42 -18.50 15.18
N GLY A 16 31.46 -17.68 15.04
CA GLY A 16 32.85 -18.14 15.09
C GLY A 16 33.29 -18.99 13.90
N LEU A 17 32.52 -18.98 12.80
CA LEU A 17 32.84 -19.79 11.60
C LEU A 17 33.95 -19.16 10.75
N ILE A 18 34.09 -17.84 10.81
CA ILE A 18 35.10 -17.06 10.10
C ILE A 18 35.51 -15.88 10.98
N GLU A 19 36.72 -15.37 10.75
CA GLU A 19 37.25 -14.24 11.54
C GLU A 19 36.91 -12.88 10.93
N ASN A 20 36.82 -12.80 9.60
CA ASN A 20 36.73 -11.54 8.87
C ASN A 20 35.62 -11.55 7.82
N ASN A 21 34.97 -10.40 7.60
CA ASN A 21 33.91 -10.27 6.62
C ASN A 21 34.50 -9.81 5.28
N PRO A 22 34.46 -10.64 4.22
CA PRO A 22 35.09 -10.33 2.93
C PRO A 22 34.43 -9.16 2.20
N THR A 23 33.24 -8.74 2.62
CA THR A 23 32.51 -7.60 2.02
C THR A 23 32.80 -6.26 2.71
N LEU A 24 33.66 -6.22 3.74
CA LEU A 24 33.94 -5.00 4.51
C LEU A 24 34.52 -3.87 3.65
N ARG A 25 35.37 -4.21 2.68
CA ARG A 25 36.06 -3.27 1.78
C ARG A 25 35.27 -2.93 0.53
N ILE A 26 34.07 -3.49 0.37
CA ILE A 26 33.21 -3.21 -0.79
C ILE A 26 32.22 -2.13 -0.36
N ASP A 27 32.33 -0.96 -0.98
CA ASP A 27 31.41 0.13 -0.75
C ASP A 27 30.02 -0.22 -1.26
N LYS A 28 29.00 0.18 -0.49
CA LYS A 28 27.63 0.10 -0.94
C LYS A 28 27.42 1.11 -2.06
N HIS A 29 26.85 0.67 -3.16
CA HIS A 29 26.36 1.59 -4.18
C HIS A 29 25.38 2.58 -3.54
N LYS A 30 25.66 3.88 -3.67
CA LYS A 30 24.78 4.93 -3.16
C LYS A 30 23.50 4.92 -3.99
N MET A 31 22.40 4.45 -3.40
CA MET A 31 21.09 4.61 -4.00
C MET A 31 20.71 6.08 -3.91
N GLN A 32 20.57 6.73 -5.06
CA GLN A 32 19.94 8.04 -5.15
C GLN A 32 18.50 7.89 -4.69
N ALA A 33 18.11 8.65 -3.66
CA ALA A 33 16.72 8.71 -3.26
C ALA A 33 15.92 9.33 -4.42
N ARG A 34 14.81 8.70 -4.81
CA ARG A 34 13.93 9.29 -5.82
C ARG A 34 13.16 10.44 -5.16
N GLU A 35 13.37 11.66 -5.64
CA GLU A 35 12.70 12.86 -5.12
C GLU A 35 11.40 13.23 -5.86
N ARG A 36 11.02 12.44 -6.88
CA ARG A 36 9.82 12.73 -7.68
C ARG A 36 8.57 12.74 -6.79
N ARG A 37 7.88 13.87 -6.80
CA ARG A 37 6.53 14.05 -6.25
C ARG A 37 5.58 14.40 -7.38
N LEU A 38 4.30 14.11 -7.19
CA LEU A 38 3.26 14.60 -8.10
C LEU A 38 3.23 16.13 -8.04
N SER A 39 3.33 16.78 -9.20
CA SER A 39 3.04 18.21 -9.28
C SER A 39 1.54 18.47 -9.17
N TYR A 40 1.16 19.71 -8.90
CA TYR A 40 -0.25 20.10 -8.85
C TYR A 40 -0.99 19.85 -10.18
N ASP A 41 -0.32 20.09 -11.31
CA ASP A 41 -0.88 19.83 -12.64
C ASP A 41 -1.04 18.33 -12.91
N GLU A 42 -0.06 17.51 -12.51
CA GLU A 42 -0.16 16.06 -12.60
C GLU A 42 -1.30 15.53 -11.72
N MET A 43 -1.48 16.10 -10.52
CA MET A 43 -2.57 15.76 -9.61
C MET A 43 -3.94 16.07 -10.21
N THR A 44 -4.09 17.23 -10.86
CA THR A 44 -5.33 17.61 -11.53
C THR A 44 -5.67 16.63 -12.65
N LYS A 45 -4.69 16.31 -13.52
CA LYS A 45 -4.87 15.31 -14.59
C LYS A 45 -5.18 13.92 -14.03
N PHE A 46 -4.52 13.53 -12.95
CA PHE A 46 -4.75 12.27 -12.27
C PHE A 46 -6.20 12.14 -11.77
N LEU A 47 -6.71 13.17 -11.08
CA LEU A 47 -8.09 13.19 -10.60
C LEU A 47 -9.11 13.17 -11.75
N GLN A 48 -8.83 13.88 -12.85
CA GLN A 48 -9.68 13.85 -14.04
C GLN A 48 -9.80 12.45 -14.66
N VAL A 49 -8.68 11.74 -14.79
CA VAL A 49 -8.66 10.36 -15.31
C VAL A 49 -9.39 9.40 -14.37
N LEU A 50 -9.18 9.52 -13.05
CA LEU A 50 -9.90 8.73 -12.06
C LEU A 50 -11.42 8.91 -12.14
N CYS A 51 -11.90 10.11 -12.42
CA CYS A 51 -13.33 10.36 -12.56
C CYS A 51 -13.93 9.79 -13.85
N ARG A 52 -13.16 9.77 -14.95
CA ARG A 52 -13.67 9.41 -16.28
C ARG A 52 -13.53 7.94 -16.63
N GLU A 53 -12.39 7.33 -16.27
CA GLU A 53 -11.98 6.04 -16.84
C GLU A 53 -11.85 4.94 -15.78
N ALA A 54 -11.64 5.29 -14.51
CA ALA A 54 -11.43 4.30 -13.47
C ALA A 54 -12.75 3.66 -13.01
N SER A 55 -12.71 2.36 -12.73
CA SER A 55 -13.81 1.70 -12.02
C SER A 55 -13.98 2.29 -10.63
N ALA A 56 -15.20 2.23 -10.09
CA ALA A 56 -15.48 2.76 -8.75
C ALA A 56 -14.52 2.21 -7.68
N LEU A 57 -14.16 0.93 -7.77
CA LEU A 57 -13.20 0.30 -6.86
C LEU A 57 -11.81 0.96 -6.90
N ILE A 58 -11.28 1.20 -8.11
CA ILE A 58 -9.96 1.81 -8.30
C ILE A 58 -9.97 3.29 -7.92
N ARG A 59 -11.04 3.99 -8.27
CA ARG A 59 -11.24 5.39 -7.89
C ARG A 59 -11.25 5.56 -6.38
N ASP A 60 -12.07 4.77 -5.68
CA ASP A 60 -12.21 4.86 -4.23
C ASP A 60 -10.90 4.45 -3.53
N PHE A 61 -10.20 3.43 -4.03
CA PHE A 61 -8.85 3.10 -3.57
C PHE A 61 -7.88 4.28 -3.68
N ALA A 62 -7.85 4.92 -4.85
CA ALA A 62 -6.92 6.03 -5.11
C ALA A 62 -7.22 7.24 -4.23
N LEU A 63 -8.50 7.57 -4.03
CA LEU A 63 -8.93 8.63 -3.13
C LEU A 63 -8.58 8.29 -1.68
N LEU A 64 -8.88 7.08 -1.20
CA LEU A 64 -8.51 6.64 0.14
C LEU A 64 -7.00 6.75 0.37
N ALA A 65 -6.18 6.27 -0.56
CA ALA A 65 -4.73 6.36 -0.46
C ALA A 65 -4.22 7.80 -0.45
N LEU A 66 -4.84 8.68 -1.25
CA LEU A 66 -4.46 10.09 -1.35
C LEU A 66 -4.81 10.88 -0.09
N TYR A 67 -6.04 10.75 0.42
CA TYR A 67 -6.50 11.51 1.58
C TYR A 67 -5.94 10.98 2.90
N THR A 68 -5.72 9.67 3.02
CA THR A 68 -5.19 9.08 4.27
C THR A 68 -3.66 9.11 4.34
N GLY A 69 -2.97 9.20 3.20
CA GLY A 69 -1.52 9.04 3.12
C GLY A 69 -1.01 7.68 3.61
N ALA A 70 -1.90 6.71 3.80
CA ALA A 70 -1.55 5.40 4.31
C ALA A 70 -0.77 4.59 3.28
N ARG A 71 0.02 3.61 3.76
CA ARG A 71 0.71 2.67 2.86
C ARG A 71 -0.32 1.95 2.01
N LYS A 72 -0.01 1.78 0.72
CA LYS A 72 -0.82 1.03 -0.25
C LYS A 72 -1.37 -0.27 0.33
N SER A 73 -0.53 -1.10 0.94
CA SER A 73 -0.94 -2.38 1.54
C SER A 73 -2.03 -2.20 2.60
N ASN A 74 -1.89 -1.20 3.47
CA ASN A 74 -2.88 -0.93 4.53
C ASN A 74 -4.23 -0.53 3.94
N VAL A 75 -4.25 0.27 2.87
CA VAL A 75 -5.50 0.69 2.21
C VAL A 75 -6.17 -0.51 1.53
N LEU A 76 -5.38 -1.37 0.88
CA LEU A 76 -5.87 -2.59 0.23
C LEU A 76 -6.43 -3.60 1.24
N GLU A 77 -5.81 -3.70 2.42
CA GLU A 77 -6.21 -4.57 3.54
C GLU A 77 -7.09 -3.82 4.56
N MET A 78 -7.82 -2.78 4.13
CA MET A 78 -8.70 -2.03 5.02
C MET A 78 -9.97 -2.84 5.32
N GLU A 79 -10.25 -3.06 6.61
CA GLU A 79 -11.43 -3.77 7.11
C GLU A 79 -12.43 -2.80 7.74
N TRP A 80 -13.72 -3.13 7.66
CA TRP A 80 -14.77 -2.30 8.28
C TRP A 80 -14.66 -2.24 9.80
N ASP A 81 -14.23 -3.32 10.45
CA ASP A 81 -14.10 -3.41 11.92
C ASP A 81 -13.02 -2.48 12.48
N ASN A 82 -12.14 -1.97 11.61
CA ASN A 82 -11.09 -1.04 11.95
C ASN A 82 -11.52 0.44 11.80
N ILE A 83 -12.77 0.71 11.41
CA ILE A 83 -13.27 2.06 11.14
C ILE A 83 -14.31 2.45 12.20
N ASP A 84 -13.97 3.47 12.97
CA ASP A 84 -14.91 4.17 13.84
C ASP A 84 -15.52 5.35 13.07
N PHE A 85 -16.77 5.17 12.62
CA PHE A 85 -17.49 6.19 11.86
C PHE A 85 -17.96 7.37 12.72
N GLU A 86 -18.18 7.17 14.01
CA GLU A 86 -18.60 8.24 14.93
C GLU A 86 -17.43 9.18 15.21
N ARG A 87 -16.28 8.61 15.55
CA ARG A 87 -15.06 9.36 15.83
C ARG A 87 -14.32 9.78 14.55
N LYS A 88 -14.73 9.24 13.40
CA LYS A 88 -14.07 9.43 12.09
C LYS A 88 -12.60 9.03 12.14
N ILE A 89 -12.33 7.84 12.66
CA ILE A 89 -10.97 7.32 12.82
C ILE A 89 -10.89 5.96 12.13
N TRP A 90 -9.84 5.79 11.32
CA TRP A 90 -9.40 4.48 10.87
C TRP A 90 -8.21 4.00 11.70
N HIS A 91 -8.39 2.87 12.38
CA HIS A 91 -7.35 2.19 13.12
C HIS A 91 -6.59 1.23 12.21
N ILE A 92 -5.29 1.45 12.01
CA ILE A 92 -4.41 0.51 11.33
C ILE A 92 -3.74 -0.36 12.39
N PRO A 93 -4.09 -1.66 12.49
CA PRO A 93 -3.50 -2.55 13.46
C PRO A 93 -2.01 -2.76 13.18
N LYS A 94 -1.28 -3.14 14.22
CA LYS A 94 0.16 -3.37 14.15
C LYS A 94 0.46 -4.54 13.19
N THR A 95 1.07 -4.25 12.04
CA THR A 95 1.58 -5.29 11.13
C THR A 95 2.97 -5.78 11.55
N LYS A 96 3.43 -6.88 10.94
CA LYS A 96 4.68 -7.61 11.28
C LYS A 96 5.93 -6.73 11.48
N ASN A 97 5.98 -5.53 10.88
CA ASN A 97 7.13 -4.63 10.90
C ASN A 97 6.81 -3.20 11.38
N GLY A 98 5.62 -2.92 11.93
CA GLY A 98 5.13 -1.53 12.17
C GLY A 98 4.66 -1.22 13.59
N LYS A 99 4.34 0.06 13.85
CA LYS A 99 3.53 0.53 15.00
C LYS A 99 2.08 0.68 14.55
N ALA A 100 1.12 0.43 15.44
CA ALA A 100 -0.28 0.75 15.20
C ALA A 100 -0.46 2.26 14.99
N GLN A 101 -1.41 2.66 14.14
CA GLN A 101 -1.65 4.06 13.80
C GLN A 101 -3.14 4.34 13.74
N ASN A 102 -3.56 5.51 14.23
CA ASN A 102 -4.90 6.02 14.03
C ASN A 102 -4.83 7.13 12.98
N ILE A 103 -5.63 7.01 11.93
CA ILE A 103 -5.73 8.00 10.86
C ILE A 103 -7.09 8.70 10.98
N PRO A 104 -7.12 10.03 11.21
CA PRO A 104 -8.34 10.81 11.10
C PRO A 104 -8.87 10.76 9.68
N LEU A 105 -10.18 10.57 9.54
CA LEU A 105 -10.88 10.51 8.26
C LEU A 105 -11.58 11.84 8.00
N THR A 106 -11.39 12.38 6.80
CA THR A 106 -12.10 13.58 6.36
C THR A 106 -13.56 13.24 6.04
N ASN A 107 -14.42 14.26 5.95
CA ASN A 107 -15.84 14.05 5.65
C ASN A 107 -16.04 13.38 4.28
N GLU A 108 -15.24 13.76 3.29
CA GLU A 108 -15.26 13.21 1.94
C GLU A 108 -14.96 11.71 1.96
N ILE A 109 -14.00 11.28 2.79
CA ILE A 109 -13.69 9.86 2.95
C ILE A 109 -14.80 9.12 3.68
N ILE A 110 -15.42 9.72 4.70
CA ILE A 110 -16.56 9.12 5.39
C ILE A 110 -17.73 8.89 4.43
N GLU A 111 -18.03 9.84 3.55
CA GLU A 111 -19.08 9.69 2.53
C GLU A 111 -18.80 8.52 1.59
N ILE A 112 -17.56 8.41 1.08
CA ILE A 112 -17.14 7.27 0.24
C ILE A 112 -17.29 5.96 0.99
N LEU A 113 -16.81 5.90 2.23
CA LEU A 113 -16.86 4.69 3.06
C LEU A 113 -18.30 4.27 3.37
N GLN A 114 -19.18 5.21 3.69
CA GLN A 114 -20.59 4.94 3.94
C GLN A 114 -21.29 4.42 2.68
N ALA A 115 -21.10 5.07 1.53
CA ALA A 115 -21.66 4.64 0.26
C ALA A 115 -21.23 3.20 -0.11
N ARG A 116 -19.95 2.88 0.11
CA ARG A 116 -19.43 1.51 -0.09
C ARG A 116 -20.00 0.52 0.92
N LYS A 117 -20.15 0.91 2.19
CA LYS A 117 -20.67 0.02 3.25
C LYS A 117 -22.11 -0.41 3.01
N LEU A 118 -22.94 0.47 2.42
CA LEU A 118 -24.34 0.15 2.05
C LEU A 118 -24.47 -1.00 1.05
N THR A 119 -23.50 -1.13 0.14
CA THR A 119 -23.50 -2.16 -0.92
C THR A 119 -22.59 -3.34 -0.59
N SER A 120 -21.78 -3.24 0.46
CA SER A 120 -20.80 -4.27 0.82
C SER A 120 -21.44 -5.38 1.64
N LYS A 121 -21.10 -6.63 1.28
CA LYS A 121 -21.33 -7.84 2.08
C LYS A 121 -20.02 -8.45 2.58
N SER A 122 -18.88 -7.79 2.31
CA SER A 122 -17.55 -8.29 2.61
C SER A 122 -16.99 -7.67 3.88
N LYS A 123 -16.08 -8.38 4.54
CA LYS A 123 -15.25 -7.87 5.63
C LYS A 123 -14.39 -6.67 5.20
N TRP A 124 -13.98 -6.66 3.92
CA TRP A 124 -13.05 -5.68 3.37
C TRP A 124 -13.79 -4.46 2.79
N VAL A 125 -13.16 -3.29 2.92
CA VAL A 125 -13.64 -2.02 2.32
C VAL A 125 -13.53 -2.03 0.80
N LEU A 126 -12.44 -2.63 0.30
CA LEU A 126 -12.13 -2.79 -1.11
C LEU A 126 -12.13 -4.28 -1.48
N PRO A 127 -13.29 -4.93 -1.54
CA PRO A 127 -13.36 -6.36 -1.85
C PRO A 127 -13.00 -6.61 -3.31
N ASN A 128 -12.40 -7.77 -3.56
CA ASN A 128 -12.22 -8.31 -4.90
C ASN A 128 -12.51 -9.81 -4.87
N ASP A 129 -13.68 -10.18 -5.39
CA ASP A 129 -14.20 -11.55 -5.45
C ASP A 129 -13.39 -12.47 -6.38
N ARG A 130 -12.54 -11.90 -7.24
CA ARG A 130 -11.65 -12.65 -8.15
C ARG A 130 -10.30 -13.03 -7.55
N THR A 131 -10.03 -12.62 -6.31
CA THR A 131 -8.73 -12.84 -5.64
C THR A 131 -8.86 -13.81 -4.48
N LYS A 132 -7.81 -14.61 -4.23
CA LYS A 132 -7.78 -15.59 -3.12
C LYS A 132 -7.86 -14.94 -1.74
N SER A 133 -7.40 -13.70 -1.62
CA SER A 133 -7.40 -12.91 -0.38
C SER A 133 -8.72 -12.17 -0.12
N TRP A 134 -9.66 -12.20 -1.08
CA TRP A 134 -10.98 -11.55 -1.03
C TRP A 134 -10.95 -10.01 -0.94
N HIS A 135 -9.78 -9.39 -1.08
CA HIS A 135 -9.57 -7.94 -1.15
C HIS A 135 -8.77 -7.57 -2.40
N LEU A 136 -8.81 -6.30 -2.80
CA LEU A 136 -8.03 -5.83 -3.94
C LEU A 136 -6.52 -6.03 -3.64
N GLU A 137 -5.85 -6.94 -4.37
CA GLU A 137 -4.40 -7.17 -4.20
C GLU A 137 -3.58 -6.15 -4.99
N TYR A 138 -4.08 -5.75 -6.16
CA TYR A 138 -3.42 -4.79 -7.04
C TYR A 138 -4.42 -3.80 -7.62
N PRO A 139 -4.17 -2.48 -7.50
CA PRO A 139 -5.05 -1.44 -8.01
C PRO A 139 -4.80 -1.18 -9.50
N TYR A 140 -4.81 -2.23 -10.31
CA TYR A 140 -4.76 -2.13 -11.76
C TYR A 140 -6.06 -2.70 -12.32
N CYS A 141 -6.63 -2.04 -13.32
CA CYS A 141 -7.57 -2.71 -14.20
C CYS A 141 -6.80 -3.86 -14.86
N PRO A 142 -7.24 -5.13 -14.77
CA PRO A 142 -6.60 -6.18 -15.53
C PRO A 142 -6.71 -5.79 -17.00
N ILE A 143 -5.57 -5.49 -17.61
CA ILE A 143 -5.47 -5.42 -19.06
C ILE A 143 -6.02 -6.77 -19.53
N PRO A 144 -7.04 -6.83 -20.39
CA PRO A 144 -7.45 -8.10 -20.97
C PRO A 144 -6.18 -8.76 -21.48
N SER A 145 -5.89 -9.96 -21.01
CA SER A 145 -4.72 -10.71 -21.48
C SER A 145 -4.72 -10.63 -23.00
N LEU A 146 -3.65 -10.10 -23.58
CA LEU A 146 -3.34 -10.24 -25.00
C LEU A 146 -3.06 -11.73 -25.27
N ASN A 147 -4.09 -12.57 -25.14
CA ASN A 147 -4.13 -13.94 -25.60
C ASN A 147 -5.16 -13.94 -26.72
N GLY A 148 -4.70 -13.55 -27.90
CA GLY A 148 -5.55 -13.38 -29.08
C GLY A 148 -4.84 -12.76 -30.28
N TYR A 149 -3.55 -13.08 -30.49
CA TYR A 149 -2.86 -13.11 -31.79
C TYR A 149 -1.76 -14.17 -31.71
#